data_AF-A0A7Y4R065-F1
#
_entry.id   AF-A0A7Y4R065-F1
#
_cell.length_a   1.000
_cell.length_b   1.000
_cell.length_c   1.000
_cell.angle_alpha   90.00
_cell.angle_beta   90.00
_cell.angle_gamma   90.00
#
_symmetry.space_group_name_H-M   'P 1'
#
loop_
_entity.id
_entity.type
_entity.pdbx_description
1 polymer ?
#
loop_
_entity_poly.entity_id
_entity_poly.type
_entity_poly.pdbx_seq_one_letter_code
_entity_poly.pdbx_strand_id
1 'polypeptide(L)'
;MKSYRKELWFNTPARRAYLNITPLIEDCLNESGVKEGILLCNAMHITASVFINDDERGLHGDFEKWLEKLAPEKPHSQYSHNNTGEDNADAHLKRSVMGREVVVAVTNGRLDFGPWEQIFYGEFDGKRNKRVLVKIIGE
;
A
#
# COMPACT_ATOMS: atom_id res chain seq x y z
N MET A 1 5.60 1.94 -27.17
CA MET A 1 5.33 1.51 -25.78
C MET A 1 6.38 2.11 -24.84
N LYS A 2 5.99 3.14 -24.08
CA LYS A 2 6.76 3.71 -22.97
C LYS A 2 6.69 2.77 -21.77
N SER A 3 7.72 2.82 -20.92
CA SER A 3 7.66 2.21 -19.59
C SER A 3 8.33 3.12 -18.57
N TYR A 4 7.77 3.17 -17.37
CA TYR A 4 8.28 3.94 -16.24
C TYR A 4 8.42 3.04 -15.02
N ARG A 5 9.39 3.35 -14.13
CA ARG A 5 9.64 2.64 -12.88
C ARG A 5 10.14 3.62 -11.82
N LYS A 6 9.52 3.64 -10.65
CA LYS A 6 10.01 4.38 -9.47
C LYS A 6 9.81 3.55 -8.20
N GLU A 7 10.74 3.70 -7.26
CA GLU A 7 10.55 3.22 -5.88
C GLU A 7 10.23 4.41 -4.99
N LEU A 8 9.15 4.30 -4.22
CA LEU A 8 8.78 5.26 -3.17
C LEU A 8 9.18 4.65 -1.83
N TRP A 9 9.96 5.39 -1.04
CA TRP A 9 10.48 4.93 0.24
C TRP A 9 9.75 5.60 1.41
N PHE A 10 9.42 4.80 2.42
CA PHE A 10 8.68 5.22 3.60
C PHE A 10 9.38 4.74 4.87
N ASN A 11 9.33 5.57 5.91
CA ASN A 11 9.72 5.22 7.26
C ASN A 11 8.72 5.83 8.23
N THR A 12 7.73 5.04 8.63
CA THR A 12 6.67 5.50 9.52
C THR A 12 7.16 5.54 10.96
N PRO A 13 6.80 6.57 11.75
CA PRO A 13 7.18 6.64 13.15
C PRO A 13 6.44 5.60 14.02
N ALA A 14 5.30 5.10 13.53
CA ALA A 14 4.50 4.06 14.17
C ALA A 14 4.66 2.71 13.48
N ARG A 15 4.32 1.63 14.21
CA ARG A 15 4.29 0.27 13.65
C ARG A 15 3.24 0.14 12.55
N ARG A 16 2.07 0.76 12.73
CA ARG A 16 0.98 0.80 11.75
C ARG A 16 0.65 2.22 11.32
N ALA A 17 0.38 2.41 10.04
CA ALA A 17 -0.05 3.68 9.47
C ALA A 17 -0.76 3.48 8.12
N TYR A 18 -1.69 4.37 7.79
CA TYR A 18 -2.33 4.45 6.48
C TYR A 18 -1.92 5.80 5.87
N LEU A 19 -1.08 5.77 4.84
CA LEU A 19 -0.60 6.97 4.17
C LEU A 19 -1.27 7.09 2.82
N ASN A 20 -2.00 8.18 2.57
CA ASN A 20 -2.47 8.47 1.22
C ASN A 20 -1.25 8.81 0.34
N ILE A 21 -0.99 7.97 -0.66
CA ILE A 21 0.13 8.12 -1.60
C ILE A 21 -0.34 8.55 -2.99
N THR A 22 -1.64 8.81 -3.19
CA THR A 22 -2.21 9.23 -4.49
C THR A 22 -1.42 10.37 -5.14
N PRO A 23 -1.07 11.46 -4.44
CA PRO A 23 -0.30 12.55 -5.05
C PRO A 23 1.08 12.09 -5.58
N LEU A 24 1.74 11.19 -4.85
CA LEU A 24 3.05 10.64 -5.27
C LEU A 24 2.90 9.74 -6.51
N ILE A 25 1.76 9.05 -6.64
CA ILE A 25 1.46 8.21 -7.82
C ILE A 25 1.12 9.09 -9.03
N GLU A 26 0.38 10.18 -8.83
CA GLU A 26 0.11 11.17 -9.88
C GLU A 26 1.40 11.82 -10.38
N ASP A 27 2.34 12.14 -9.48
CA ASP A 27 3.68 12.62 -9.87
C ASP A 27 4.42 11.59 -10.72
N CYS A 28 4.38 10.31 -10.34
CA CYS A 28 4.98 9.23 -11.14
C CYS A 28 4.34 9.12 -12.53
N LEU A 29 3.02 9.26 -12.63
CA LEU A 29 2.31 9.25 -13.90
C LEU A 29 2.69 10.46 -14.77
N ASN A 30 2.71 11.65 -14.18
CA ASN A 30 3.13 12.88 -14.86
C ASN A 30 4.56 12.77 -15.41
N GLU A 31 5.51 12.30 -14.59
CA GLU A 31 6.90 12.05 -14.99
C GLU A 31 7.03 11.00 -16.09
N SER A 32 6.14 10.00 -16.12
CA SER A 32 6.19 8.92 -17.13
C SER A 32 5.84 9.39 -18.55
N GLY A 33 5.03 10.46 -18.67
CA GLY A 33 4.49 10.93 -19.94
C GLY A 33 3.56 9.93 -20.64
N VAL A 34 3.07 8.89 -19.96
CA VAL A 34 2.06 7.95 -20.47
C VAL A 34 0.69 8.61 -20.45
N LYS A 35 -0.06 8.47 -21.54
CA LYS A 35 -1.42 8.97 -21.72
C LYS A 35 -2.47 7.87 -21.70
N GLU A 36 -2.16 6.72 -22.29
CA GLU A 36 -3.03 5.54 -22.26
C GLU A 36 -2.22 4.33 -21.78
N GLY A 37 -2.71 3.61 -20.78
CA GLY A 37 -1.95 2.47 -20.26
C GLY A 37 -2.44 1.89 -18.93
N ILE A 38 -1.52 1.21 -18.26
CA ILE A 38 -1.77 0.54 -16.98
C ILE A 38 -0.66 0.93 -16.00
N LEU A 39 -1.07 1.28 -14.78
CA LEU A 39 -0.21 1.52 -13.64
C LEU A 39 -0.35 0.38 -12.62
N LEU A 40 0.75 -0.28 -12.29
CA LEU A 40 0.88 -1.17 -11.14
C LEU A 40 1.56 -0.42 -10.01
N CYS A 41 0.98 -0.46 -8.81
CA CYS A 41 1.59 0.02 -7.59
C CYS A 41 1.53 -1.07 -6.51
N ASN A 42 2.68 -1.46 -5.95
CA ASN A 42 2.73 -2.57 -4.99
C ASN A 42 3.69 -2.32 -3.83
N ALA A 43 3.34 -2.82 -2.65
CA ALA A 43 4.29 -2.95 -1.55
C ALA A 43 5.37 -3.98 -1.93
N MET A 44 6.65 -3.66 -1.73
CA MET A 44 7.75 -4.61 -1.95
C MET A 44 8.11 -5.39 -0.68
N HIS A 45 7.53 -5.02 0.46
CA HIS A 45 7.71 -5.70 1.74
C HIS A 45 6.47 -6.50 2.08
N ILE A 46 6.71 -7.69 2.62
CA ILE A 46 5.65 -8.69 2.82
C ILE A 46 4.81 -8.49 4.09
N THR A 47 4.92 -7.31 4.70
CA THR A 47 4.23 -6.85 5.91
C THR A 47 3.58 -5.47 5.71
N ALA A 48 3.35 -5.09 4.45
CA ALA A 48 2.69 -3.84 4.09
C ALA A 48 1.86 -4.05 2.81
N SER A 49 0.97 -3.10 2.54
CA SER A 49 -0.01 -3.15 1.46
C SER A 49 0.01 -1.88 0.62
N VAL A 50 -0.42 -2.03 -0.63
CA VAL A 50 -0.95 -0.92 -1.43
C VAL A 50 -2.37 -1.30 -1.79
N PHE A 51 -3.32 -0.42 -1.46
CA PHE A 51 -4.75 -0.65 -1.67
C PHE A 51 -5.46 0.67 -2.00
N ILE A 52 -6.69 0.59 -2.51
CA ILE A 52 -7.54 1.76 -2.80
C ILE A 52 -8.74 1.78 -1.86
N ASN A 53 -9.02 2.94 -1.27
CA ASN A 53 -10.24 3.21 -0.53
C ASN A 53 -10.50 4.72 -0.40
N ASP A 54 -11.44 5.12 0.46
CA ASP A 54 -11.73 6.52 0.78
C ASP A 54 -10.75 7.10 1.82
N ASP A 55 -10.43 8.40 1.72
CA ASP A 55 -9.53 9.13 2.65
C ASP A 55 -10.33 9.84 3.75
N GLU A 56 -10.91 9.02 4.62
CA GLU A 56 -11.73 9.47 5.74
C GLU A 56 -11.14 8.94 7.06
N ARG A 57 -10.97 9.84 8.04
CA ARG A 57 -10.26 9.52 9.30
C ARG A 57 -10.98 8.49 10.15
N GLY A 58 -12.32 8.52 10.19
CA GLY A 58 -13.14 7.52 10.86
C GLY A 58 -12.93 6.13 10.26
N LEU A 59 -12.98 6.04 8.93
CA LEU A 59 -12.78 4.79 8.19
C LEU A 59 -11.37 4.21 8.39
N HIS A 60 -10.34 5.05 8.49
CA HIS A 60 -9.00 4.60 8.88
C HIS A 60 -9.00 3.95 10.28
N GLY A 61 -9.75 4.52 11.22
CA GLY A 61 -9.94 3.95 12.55
C GLY A 61 -10.74 2.64 12.54
N ASP A 62 -11.68 2.50 11.60
CA ASP A 62 -12.44 1.27 11.43
C ASP A 62 -11.59 0.15 10.82
N PHE A 63 -10.72 0.46 9.84
CA PHE A 63 -9.71 -0.50 9.35
C PHE A 63 -8.81 -1.02 10.46
N GLU A 64 -8.31 -0.12 11.32
CA GLU A 64 -7.45 -0.52 12.44
C GLU A 64 -8.16 -1.49 13.39
N LYS A 65 -9.39 -1.17 13.82
CA LYS A 65 -10.18 -2.05 14.70
C LYS A 65 -10.51 -3.38 14.02
N TRP A 66 -10.86 -3.34 12.74
CA TRP A 66 -11.27 -4.52 11.99
C TRP A 66 -10.09 -5.46 11.73
N LEU A 67 -8.93 -4.92 11.33
CA LEU A 67 -7.72 -5.70 11.11
C LEU A 67 -7.18 -6.31 12.40
N GLU A 68 -7.24 -5.59 13.53
CA GLU A 68 -6.90 -6.18 14.84
C GLU A 68 -7.89 -7.26 15.27
N LYS A 69 -9.14 -7.22 14.82
CA LYS A 69 -10.11 -8.29 15.08
C LYS A 69 -9.83 -9.54 14.23
N LEU A 70 -9.45 -9.36 12.95
CA LEU A 70 -9.21 -10.46 12.02
C LEU A 70 -7.82 -11.11 12.19
N ALA A 71 -6.80 -10.28 12.46
CA ALA A 71 -5.40 -10.66 12.53
C ALA A 71 -4.74 -9.90 13.70
N PRO A 72 -5.10 -10.21 14.96
CA PRO A 72 -4.63 -9.47 16.14
C PRO A 72 -3.12 -9.52 16.29
N GLU A 73 -2.47 -8.40 16.64
CA GLU A 73 -1.03 -8.39 16.92
C GLU A 73 -0.65 -9.33 18.07
N LYS A 74 -1.49 -9.39 19.12
CA LYS A 74 -1.17 -10.04 20.40
C LYS A 74 -2.21 -11.07 20.81
N PRO A 75 -1.81 -12.07 21.62
CA PRO A 75 -0.44 -12.34 22.08
C PRO A 75 0.45 -12.89 20.95
N HIS A 76 1.73 -12.48 20.88
CA HIS A 76 2.63 -12.92 19.80
C HIS A 76 2.83 -14.44 19.75
N SER A 77 2.73 -15.12 20.90
CA SER A 77 2.84 -16.58 21.04
C SER A 77 1.76 -17.36 20.29
N GLN A 78 0.68 -16.71 19.84
CA GLN A 78 -0.35 -17.36 19.03
C GLN A 78 0.16 -17.72 17.62
N TYR A 79 1.26 -17.10 17.16
CA TYR A 79 1.77 -17.29 15.82
C TYR A 79 3.11 -18.00 15.81
N SER A 80 3.17 -19.17 15.18
CA SER A 80 4.42 -19.93 15.04
C SER A 80 5.51 -19.20 14.27
N HIS A 81 5.15 -18.26 13.39
CA HIS A 81 6.12 -17.40 12.70
C HIS A 81 6.98 -16.59 13.68
N ASN A 82 6.42 -16.18 14.82
CA ASN A 82 7.13 -15.42 15.83
C ASN A 82 8.08 -16.29 16.69
N ASN A 83 8.04 -17.61 16.57
CA ASN A 83 8.92 -18.51 17.35
C ASN A 83 10.40 -18.34 17.01
N THR A 84 10.73 -17.67 15.90
CA THR A 84 12.11 -17.35 15.51
C THR A 84 12.64 -16.05 16.11
N GLY A 85 11.89 -15.39 16.99
CA GLY A 85 12.28 -14.13 17.65
C GLY A 85 11.68 -12.87 17.02
N GLU A 86 10.93 -13.00 15.93
CA GLU A 86 10.17 -11.91 15.31
C GLU A 86 8.83 -11.70 16.04
N ASP A 87 8.17 -10.56 15.79
CA ASP A 87 6.87 -10.24 16.39
C ASP A 87 5.80 -9.84 15.36
N ASN A 88 6.07 -9.99 14.06
CA ASN A 88 5.33 -9.38 12.95
C ASN A 88 4.47 -10.34 12.13
N ALA A 89 4.19 -11.54 12.63
CA ALA A 89 3.25 -12.47 12.01
C ALA A 89 1.90 -11.81 11.67
N ASP A 90 1.40 -10.95 12.55
CA ASP A 90 0.15 -10.22 12.36
C ASP A 90 0.19 -9.31 11.12
N ALA A 91 1.32 -8.65 10.87
CA ALA A 91 1.49 -7.74 9.76
C ALA A 91 1.47 -8.47 8.40
N HIS A 92 1.98 -9.71 8.36
CA HIS A 92 1.83 -10.59 7.19
C HIS A 92 0.36 -10.96 6.94
N LEU A 93 -0.41 -11.19 8.00
CA LEU A 93 -1.84 -11.52 7.88
C LEU A 93 -2.66 -10.29 7.47
N LYS A 94 -2.47 -9.14 8.14
CA LYS A 94 -3.14 -7.88 7.81
C LYS A 94 -2.92 -7.47 6.35
N ARG A 95 -1.68 -7.54 5.85
CA ARG A 95 -1.42 -7.20 4.44
C ARG A 95 -2.04 -8.20 3.46
N SER A 96 -2.25 -9.45 3.89
CA SER A 96 -2.90 -10.46 3.05
C SER A 96 -4.41 -10.19 2.92
N VAL A 97 -5.02 -9.55 3.93
CA VAL A 97 -6.40 -9.05 3.86
C VAL A 97 -6.48 -7.80 2.98
N MET A 98 -5.57 -6.85 3.17
CA MET A 98 -5.62 -5.55 2.48
C MET A 98 -5.12 -5.59 1.02
N GLY A 99 -4.36 -6.61 0.65
CA GLY A 99 -3.80 -6.78 -0.70
C GLY A 99 -2.40 -6.20 -0.84
N ARG A 100 -1.58 -6.77 -1.73
CA ARG A 100 -0.19 -6.33 -1.96
C ARG A 100 -0.12 -5.18 -2.97
N GLU A 101 -1.03 -5.13 -3.93
CA GLU A 101 -0.98 -4.23 -5.07
C GLU A 101 -2.33 -3.70 -5.51
N VAL A 102 -2.27 -2.62 -6.27
CA VAL A 102 -3.36 -2.13 -7.11
C VAL A 102 -2.90 -2.04 -8.56
N VAL A 103 -3.84 -2.25 -9.47
CA VAL A 103 -3.68 -1.99 -10.90
C VAL A 103 -4.72 -0.95 -11.30
N VAL A 104 -4.27 0.15 -11.88
CA VAL A 104 -5.09 1.31 -12.21
C VAL A 104 -4.96 1.61 -13.69
N ALA A 105 -6.09 1.83 -14.36
CA ALA A 105 -6.10 2.27 -15.74
C ALA A 105 -5.60 3.72 -15.83
N VAL A 106 -4.83 4.01 -16.88
CA VAL A 106 -4.39 5.36 -17.22
C VAL A 106 -5.10 5.77 -18.48
N THR A 107 -5.84 6.88 -18.42
CA THR A 107 -6.61 7.41 -19.54
C THR A 107 -6.45 8.92 -19.62
N ASN A 108 -6.16 9.45 -20.81
CA ASN A 108 -5.83 10.84 -21.06
C ASN A 108 -4.72 11.40 -20.14
N GLY A 109 -3.79 10.55 -19.71
CA GLY A 109 -2.70 10.87 -18.79
C GLY A 109 -3.14 11.15 -17.37
N ARG A 110 -4.26 10.56 -16.93
CA ARG A 110 -4.77 10.62 -15.56
C ARG A 110 -5.02 9.21 -15.05
N LEU A 111 -5.01 9.06 -13.72
CA LEU A 111 -5.54 7.86 -13.07
C LEU A 111 -7.05 7.83 -13.33
N ASP A 112 -7.56 6.75 -13.93
CA ASP A 112 -8.97 6.61 -14.27
C ASP A 112 -9.77 6.13 -13.04
N PHE A 113 -10.00 7.07 -12.13
CA PHE A 113 -10.64 6.83 -10.84
C PHE A 113 -12.10 7.23 -10.80
N GLY A 114 -12.84 6.51 -9.95
CA GLY A 114 -14.08 6.98 -9.35
C GLY A 114 -13.85 8.17 -8.41
N PRO A 115 -14.92 8.87 -7.99
CA PRO A 115 -14.82 10.16 -7.29
C PRO A 115 -14.17 10.11 -5.91
N TRP A 116 -14.08 8.93 -5.28
CA TRP A 116 -13.60 8.75 -3.90
C TRP A 116 -12.40 7.82 -3.80
N GLU A 117 -11.83 7.37 -4.93
CA GLU A 117 -10.70 6.45 -4.89
C GLU A 117 -9.41 7.18 -4.54
N GLN A 118 -8.74 6.72 -3.50
CA GLN A 118 -7.39 7.15 -3.10
C GLN A 118 -6.50 5.90 -2.90
N ILE A 119 -5.27 5.96 -3.39
CA ILE A 119 -4.27 4.90 -3.20
C ILE A 119 -3.56 5.12 -1.87
N PHE A 120 -3.50 4.07 -1.05
CA PHE A 120 -2.82 4.08 0.24
C PHE A 120 -1.61 3.16 0.27
N TYR A 121 -0.60 3.59 1.03
CA TYR A 121 0.37 2.68 1.64
C TYR A 121 -0.13 2.28 3.04
N GLY A 122 -0.53 1.02 3.18
CA GLY A 122 -0.89 0.41 4.46
C GLY A 122 0.35 -0.22 5.09
N GLU A 123 0.91 0.43 6.10
CA GLU A 123 2.03 -0.07 6.88
C GLU A 123 1.50 -0.86 8.08
N PHE A 124 2.01 -2.07 8.30
CA PHE A 124 1.65 -2.92 9.44
C PHE A 124 2.83 -3.36 10.33
N ASP A 125 4.07 -3.10 9.89
CA ASP A 125 5.33 -3.36 10.59
C ASP A 125 6.41 -2.33 10.19
N GLY A 126 6.15 -1.07 10.58
CA GLY A 126 6.93 0.13 10.26
C GLY A 126 8.16 0.37 11.15
N LYS A 127 8.52 1.64 11.38
CA LYS A 127 9.73 2.09 12.12
C LYS A 127 11.06 1.70 11.47
N ARG A 128 11.04 1.44 10.17
CA ARG A 128 12.20 1.10 9.35
C ARG A 128 11.93 1.49 7.89
N ASN A 129 12.98 1.67 7.11
CA ASN A 129 12.85 2.00 5.70
C ASN A 129 12.24 0.83 4.94
N LYS A 130 11.10 1.09 4.30
CA LYS A 130 10.37 0.16 3.43
C LYS A 130 9.95 0.88 2.16
N ARG A 131 9.60 0.12 1.12
CA ARG A 131 9.35 0.68 -0.21
C ARG A 131 8.14 0.10 -0.93
N VAL A 132 7.59 0.95 -1.79
CA VAL A 132 6.55 0.67 -2.78
C VAL A 132 7.16 0.80 -4.18
N LEU A 133 6.78 -0.08 -5.09
CA LEU A 133 7.14 -0.02 -6.51
C LEU A 133 5.99 0.56 -7.30
N VAL A 134 6.27 1.56 -8.14
CA VAL A 134 5.38 2.05 -9.18
C VAL A 134 5.93 1.62 -10.53
N LYS A 135 5.11 0.97 -11.34
CA LYS A 135 5.45 0.53 -12.70
C LYS A 135 4.31 0.93 -13.63
N ILE A 136 4.63 1.67 -14.70
CA ILE A 136 3.66 2.13 -15.69
C ILE A 136 4.10 1.66 -17.07
N ILE A 137 3.16 1.15 -17.86
CA ILE A 137 3.37 0.79 -19.26
C ILE A 137 2.22 1.36 -20.10
N GLY A 138 2.53 1.81 -21.31
CA GLY A 138 1.52 2.43 -22.18
C GLY A 138 2.13 3.25 -23.31
N GLU A 139 1.37 4.21 -23.80
CA GLU A 139 1.77 5.17 -24.84
C GLU A 139 1.68 6.61 -24.37
#